data_AF-A0A7S2YEB2-F1
#
_entry.id   AF-A0A7S2YEB2-F1
#
_cell.length_a   1.000
_cell.length_b   1.000
_cell.length_c   1.000
_cell.angle_alpha   90.00
_cell.angle_beta   90.00
_cell.angle_gamma   90.00
#
_symmetry.space_group_name_H-M   'P 1'
#
loop_
_entity.id
_entity.type
_entity.pdbx_description
1 polymer ?
#
loop_
_entity_poly.entity_id
_entity_poly.type
_entity_poly.pdbx_seq_one_letter_code
_entity_poly.pdbx_strand_id
1 'polypeptide(L)'
;RIGAVHSVVFAGFSAEALAQRMAAANSAYLVTADIGKRGGKTIPLKDICDAARNKLNVESILKTVFVWERFYQPPTGDDLETPGFIAHPKDVRMNVLVAQQRPYCTPEWMDAEDNLFILYTSGSTGKPKGLLHTTGGYALYAAFTTHNSFALQEGDLFACVADCGWITGHTYVVY
;
A
#
# COMPACT_ATOMS: atom_id res chain seq x y z
N ARG A 1 9.81 -7.35 5.26
CA ARG A 1 10.56 -7.08 6.51
C ARG A 1 10.02 -7.87 7.69
N ILE A 2 8.72 -7.79 7.98
CA ILE A 2 8.09 -8.47 9.14
C ILE A 2 7.30 -9.74 8.74
N GLY A 3 7.59 -10.32 7.57
CA GLY A 3 6.83 -11.46 7.02
C GLY A 3 5.37 -11.22 6.62
N ALA A 4 4.86 -9.99 6.74
CA ALA A 4 3.50 -9.66 6.32
C ALA A 4 3.35 -9.64 4.79
N VAL A 5 2.26 -10.23 4.30
CA VAL A 5 1.86 -10.22 2.89
C VAL A 5 1.17 -8.90 2.57
N HIS A 6 1.77 -8.09 1.70
CA HIS A 6 1.14 -6.83 1.29
C HIS A 6 0.21 -7.04 0.10
N SER A 7 -0.86 -6.25 0.02
CA SER A 7 -1.81 -6.24 -1.10
C SER A 7 -2.06 -4.82 -1.55
N VAL A 8 -1.24 -4.33 -2.49
CA VAL A 8 -1.34 -2.97 -2.99
C VAL A 8 -2.61 -2.81 -3.83
N VAL A 9 -3.33 -1.72 -3.58
CA VAL A 9 -4.51 -1.31 -4.35
C VAL A 9 -4.21 0.03 -5.01
N PHE A 10 -4.43 0.12 -6.32
CA PHE A 10 -4.21 1.36 -7.06
C PHE A 10 -5.03 2.52 -6.48
N ALA A 11 -4.36 3.65 -6.22
CA ALA A 11 -4.92 4.83 -5.56
C ALA A 11 -6.12 5.46 -6.30
N GLY A 12 -6.29 5.18 -7.59
CA GLY A 12 -7.44 5.65 -8.38
C GLY A 12 -8.68 4.75 -8.33
N PHE A 13 -8.66 3.66 -7.57
CA PHE A 13 -9.83 2.77 -7.44
C PHE A 13 -10.91 3.34 -6.52
N SER A 14 -12.15 2.91 -6.77
CA SER A 14 -13.31 3.29 -5.97
C SER A 14 -13.32 2.58 -4.61
N ALA A 15 -14.13 3.11 -3.69
CA ALA A 15 -14.39 2.48 -2.39
C ALA A 15 -14.91 1.03 -2.53
N GLU A 16 -15.70 0.75 -3.56
CA GLU A 16 -16.20 -0.60 -3.87
C GLU A 16 -15.05 -1.54 -4.26
N ALA A 17 -14.19 -1.09 -5.17
CA ALA A 17 -13.05 -1.88 -5.63
C ALA A 17 -12.02 -2.12 -4.51
N LEU A 18 -11.84 -1.15 -3.60
CA LEU A 18 -11.02 -1.29 -2.40
C LEU A 18 -11.63 -2.31 -1.44
N ALA A 19 -12.92 -2.16 -1.10
CA ALA A 19 -13.62 -3.03 -0.17
C ALA A 19 -13.59 -4.50 -0.60
N GLN A 20 -13.83 -4.77 -1.89
CA GLN A 20 -13.79 -6.13 -2.43
C GLN A 20 -12.42 -6.80 -2.27
N ARG A 21 -11.33 -6.05 -2.44
CA ARG A 21 -9.96 -6.57 -2.30
C ARG A 21 -9.61 -6.80 -0.83
N MET A 22 -9.96 -5.85 0.04
CA MET A 22 -9.76 -6.00 1.48
C MET A 22 -10.51 -7.19 2.06
N ALA A 23 -11.78 -7.37 1.67
CA ALA A 23 -12.60 -8.51 2.07
C ALA A 23 -12.04 -9.83 1.53
N ALA A 24 -11.61 -9.86 0.27
CA ALA A 24 -11.03 -11.06 -0.36
C ALA A 24 -9.68 -11.47 0.26
N ALA A 25 -8.86 -10.50 0.69
CA ALA A 25 -7.57 -10.75 1.33
C ALA A 25 -7.68 -10.96 2.85
N ASN A 26 -8.86 -10.70 3.43
CA ASN A 26 -9.06 -10.64 4.87
C ASN A 26 -8.05 -9.67 5.56
N SER A 27 -7.83 -8.50 4.95
CA SER A 27 -6.81 -7.54 5.39
C SER A 27 -7.21 -6.79 6.66
N ALA A 28 -6.61 -7.16 7.79
CA ALA A 28 -6.86 -6.52 9.08
C ALA A 28 -6.21 -5.12 9.24
N TYR A 29 -5.26 -4.78 8.37
CA TYR A 29 -4.54 -3.52 8.42
C TYR A 29 -4.60 -2.83 7.06
N LEU A 30 -4.83 -1.52 7.07
CA LEU A 30 -4.82 -0.67 5.89
C LEU A 30 -3.78 0.43 6.07
N VAL A 31 -2.96 0.69 5.04
CA VAL A 31 -2.06 1.85 4.98
C VAL A 31 -2.55 2.75 3.85
N THR A 32 -2.81 4.01 4.17
CA THR A 32 -3.32 5.02 3.22
C THR A 32 -2.73 6.39 3.54
N ALA A 33 -3.19 7.42 2.82
CA ALA A 33 -2.89 8.82 3.10
C ALA A 33 -4.18 9.65 3.21
N ASP A 34 -4.04 10.89 3.71
CA ASP A 34 -5.08 11.91 3.70
C ASP A 34 -5.64 12.12 2.28
N ILE A 35 -4.81 12.62 1.37
CA ILE A 35 -5.14 12.85 -0.04
C ILE A 35 -3.94 12.51 -0.94
N GLY A 36 -4.24 12.18 -2.19
CA GLY A 36 -3.27 12.13 -3.28
C GLY A 36 -3.38 13.35 -4.18
N LYS A 37 -2.28 13.72 -4.86
CA LYS A 37 -2.31 14.70 -5.97
C LYS A 37 -1.70 14.06 -7.21
N ARG A 38 -2.45 14.06 -8.32
CA ARG A 38 -1.99 13.52 -9.61
C ARG A 38 -2.56 14.32 -10.77
N GLY A 39 -1.68 14.82 -11.65
CA GLY A 39 -2.09 15.58 -12.84
C GLY A 39 -2.94 16.81 -12.51
N GLY A 40 -2.60 17.53 -11.44
CA GLY A 40 -3.34 18.70 -10.96
C GLY A 40 -4.65 18.39 -10.22
N LYS A 41 -5.06 17.11 -10.12
CA LYS A 41 -6.28 16.70 -9.42
C LYS A 41 -5.97 16.16 -8.03
N THR A 42 -6.88 16.42 -7.10
CA THR A 42 -6.88 15.83 -5.76
C THR A 42 -7.65 14.51 -5.78
N ILE A 43 -7.08 13.49 -5.13
CA ILE A 43 -7.70 12.17 -4.93
C ILE A 43 -7.99 12.05 -3.42
N PRO A 44 -9.25 11.95 -2.98
CA PRO A 44 -9.61 11.91 -1.57
C PRO A 44 -9.41 10.50 -0.98
N LEU A 45 -8.15 10.12 -0.77
CA LEU A 45 -7.77 8.75 -0.38
C LEU A 45 -8.41 8.30 0.92
N LYS A 46 -8.37 9.14 1.96
CA LYS A 46 -8.99 8.82 3.25
C LYS A 46 -10.51 8.69 3.15
N ASP A 47 -11.18 9.57 2.42
CA ASP A 47 -12.64 9.49 2.24
C ASP A 47 -13.06 8.22 1.48
N ILE A 48 -12.27 7.81 0.48
CA ILE A 48 -12.47 6.54 -0.24
C ILE A 48 -12.31 5.36 0.72
N CYS A 49 -11.31 5.39 1.62
CA CYS A 49 -11.12 4.35 2.63
C CYS A 49 -12.31 4.29 3.59
N ASP A 50 -12.79 5.44 4.06
CA ASP A 50 -13.93 5.51 4.98
C ASP A 50 -15.22 5.01 4.33
N ALA A 51 -15.45 5.35 3.06
CA ALA A 51 -16.55 4.79 2.29
C ALA A 51 -16.41 3.27 2.08
N ALA A 52 -15.18 2.74 1.98
CA ALA A 52 -14.92 1.31 1.83
C ALA A 52 -15.19 0.52 3.12
N ARG A 53 -14.97 1.13 4.29
CA ARG A 53 -15.27 0.52 5.61
C ARG A 53 -16.73 0.11 5.75
N ASN A 54 -17.62 0.95 5.23
CA ASN A 54 -19.07 0.76 5.27
C ASN A 54 -19.59 -0.26 4.24
N LYS A 55 -18.69 -0.97 3.53
CA LYS A 55 -19.03 -1.93 2.49
C LYS A 55 -18.60 -3.33 2.89
N LEU A 56 -19.38 -4.32 2.45
CA LEU A 56 -19.14 -5.73 2.74
C LEU A 56 -18.97 -5.96 4.25
N ASN A 57 -17.94 -6.70 4.65
CA ASN A 57 -17.53 -6.93 6.03
C ASN A 57 -16.20 -6.23 6.37
N VAL A 58 -15.86 -5.15 5.67
CA VAL A 58 -14.54 -4.50 5.83
C VAL A 58 -14.33 -3.95 7.23
N GLU A 59 -15.33 -3.27 7.80
CA GLU A 59 -15.22 -2.71 9.17
C GLU A 59 -15.00 -3.80 10.23
N SER A 60 -15.55 -5.01 10.06
CA SER A 60 -15.34 -6.10 11.03
C SER A 60 -13.97 -6.78 10.88
N ILE A 61 -13.38 -6.77 9.69
CA ILE A 61 -12.03 -7.29 9.44
C ILE A 61 -10.97 -6.31 9.95
N LEU A 62 -11.18 -5.00 9.73
CA LEU A 62 -10.20 -3.96 10.05
C LEU A 62 -9.93 -3.85 11.55
N LYS A 63 -8.64 -3.90 11.90
CA LYS A 63 -8.10 -3.58 13.23
C LYS A 63 -7.54 -2.17 13.27
N THR A 64 -6.80 -1.76 12.24
CA THR A 64 -6.15 -0.43 12.21
C THR A 64 -6.02 0.12 10.80
N VAL A 65 -6.21 1.42 10.65
CA VAL A 65 -5.94 2.19 9.43
C VAL A 65 -4.82 3.17 9.72
N PHE A 66 -3.64 2.94 9.15
CA PHE A 66 -2.52 3.86 9.22
C PHE A 66 -2.65 4.93 8.14
N VAL A 67 -2.71 6.20 8.55
CA VAL A 67 -2.94 7.33 7.64
C VAL A 67 -1.71 8.24 7.63
N TRP A 68 -1.08 8.38 6.47
CA TRP A 68 -0.07 9.39 6.23
C TRP A 68 -0.71 10.75 5.95
N GLU A 69 -0.22 11.79 6.61
CA GLU A 69 -0.59 13.17 6.36
C GLU A 69 0.38 13.75 5.32
N ARG A 70 0.03 13.63 4.03
CA ARG A 70 0.94 13.95 2.92
C ARG A 70 0.92 15.43 2.56
N PHE A 71 -0.25 16.05 2.64
CA PHE A 71 -0.44 17.45 2.25
C PHE A 71 -1.09 18.28 3.35
N TYR A 72 -1.45 17.66 4.47
CA TYR A 72 -1.87 18.39 5.66
C TYR A 72 -0.82 19.40 6.10
N GLN A 73 -1.28 20.62 6.35
CA GLN A 73 -0.54 21.65 7.08
C GLN A 73 -1.37 21.94 8.32
N PRO A 74 -0.83 21.73 9.54
CA PRO A 74 -1.57 22.03 10.75
C PRO A 74 -1.92 23.53 10.78
N PRO A 75 -3.12 23.88 11.27
CA PRO A 75 -3.47 25.29 11.46
C PRO A 75 -2.40 25.97 12.34
N THR A 76 -2.13 27.25 12.07
CA THR A 76 -1.07 28.03 12.75
C THR A 76 -1.19 27.94 14.28
N GLY A 77 -0.11 27.52 14.96
CA GLY A 77 -0.03 27.44 16.43
C GLY A 77 0.63 26.13 16.91
N ASP A 78 0.51 25.84 18.21
CA ASP A 78 0.99 24.61 18.87
C ASP A 78 0.04 23.40 18.70
N ASP A 79 -1.00 23.50 17.87
CA ASP A 79 -1.94 22.40 17.63
C ASP A 79 -1.36 21.38 16.63
N LEU A 80 -0.42 20.58 17.13
CA LEU A 80 0.18 19.44 16.42
C LEU A 80 -0.73 18.19 16.48
N GLU A 81 -1.78 18.22 17.27
CA GLU A 81 -2.58 17.05 17.62
C GLU A 81 -3.79 16.84 16.69
N THR A 82 -4.34 17.91 16.13
CA THR A 82 -5.45 17.82 15.17
C THR A 82 -4.99 17.12 13.87
N PRO A 83 -5.69 16.07 13.39
CA PRO A 83 -5.38 15.43 12.12
C PRO A 83 -5.91 16.19 10.91
N GLY A 84 -5.28 15.97 9.75
CA GLY A 84 -5.73 16.50 8.45
C GLY A 84 -6.96 15.83 7.82
N PHE A 85 -7.66 15.00 8.58
CA PHE A 85 -8.76 14.17 8.10
C PHE A 85 -9.75 13.88 9.24
N ILE A 86 -10.96 13.40 8.92
CA ILE A 86 -11.91 12.93 9.92
C ILE A 86 -11.41 11.59 10.50
N ALA A 87 -10.96 11.61 11.75
CA ALA A 87 -10.42 10.43 12.42
C ALA A 87 -11.54 9.55 13.01
N HIS A 88 -11.41 8.24 12.79
CA HIS A 88 -12.24 7.21 13.42
C HIS A 88 -11.45 6.45 14.49
N PRO A 89 -12.10 5.68 15.39
CA PRO A 89 -11.42 5.00 16.49
C PRO A 89 -10.30 4.02 16.11
N LYS A 90 -10.29 3.52 14.86
CA LYS A 90 -9.25 2.58 14.36
C LYS A 90 -8.15 3.28 13.56
N ASP A 91 -8.22 4.60 13.41
CA ASP A 91 -7.29 5.36 12.59
C ASP A 91 -6.08 5.77 13.43
N VAL A 92 -4.89 5.61 12.86
CA VAL A 92 -3.62 5.96 13.49
C VAL A 92 -2.84 6.89 12.57
N ARG A 93 -2.45 8.05 13.10
CA ARG A 93 -1.62 9.04 12.39
C ARG A 93 -0.20 8.49 12.24
N MET A 94 0.19 8.16 11.01
CA MET A 94 1.44 7.49 10.74
C MET A 94 2.65 8.39 10.99
N ASN A 95 2.54 9.69 10.69
CA ASN A 95 3.59 10.69 10.93
C ASN A 95 3.99 10.74 12.41
N VAL A 96 3.01 10.72 13.32
CA VAL A 96 3.23 10.71 14.78
C VAL A 96 3.78 9.36 15.23
N LEU A 97 3.17 8.26 14.78
CA LEU A 97 3.57 6.91 15.18
C LEU A 97 5.03 6.62 14.84
N VAL A 98 5.45 6.91 13.60
CA VAL A 98 6.80 6.63 13.10
C VAL A 98 7.86 7.44 13.85
N ALA A 99 7.57 8.68 14.23
CA ALA A 99 8.49 9.52 15.00
C ALA A 99 8.83 8.94 16.38
N GLN A 100 7.97 8.09 16.93
CA GLN A 100 8.17 7.40 18.21
C GLN A 100 8.86 6.04 18.06
N GLN A 101 9.09 5.56 16.83
CA GLN A 101 9.71 4.27 16.59
C GLN A 101 11.23 4.40 16.42
N ARG A 102 11.93 3.33 16.76
CA ARG A 102 13.36 3.20 16.44
C ARG A 102 13.56 3.14 14.92
N PRO A 103 14.65 3.70 14.37
CA PRO A 103 14.96 3.61 12.95
C PRO A 103 15.49 2.22 12.53
N TYR A 104 15.26 1.20 13.36
CA TYR A 104 15.72 -0.17 13.14
C TYR A 104 14.67 -1.19 13.58
N CYS A 105 14.48 -2.21 12.74
CA CYS A 105 13.61 -3.36 12.97
C CYS A 105 14.33 -4.59 12.40
N THR A 106 14.57 -5.63 13.20
CA THR A 106 15.18 -6.87 12.69
C THR A 106 14.30 -7.49 11.60
N PRO A 107 14.86 -7.98 10.47
CA PRO A 107 14.07 -8.68 9.47
C PRO A 107 13.64 -10.06 9.99
N GLU A 108 12.43 -10.47 9.64
CA GLU A 108 11.96 -11.85 9.81
C GLU A 108 12.65 -12.74 8.76
N TRP A 109 13.04 -13.94 9.19
CA TRP A 109 13.57 -14.96 8.29
C TRP A 109 12.41 -15.67 7.59
N MET A 110 12.39 -15.63 6.26
CA MET A 110 11.31 -16.18 5.45
C MET A 110 11.83 -17.32 4.58
N ASP A 111 11.00 -18.33 4.34
CA ASP A 111 11.25 -19.36 3.33
C ASP A 111 11.13 -18.77 1.91
N ALA A 112 11.77 -19.42 0.93
CA ALA A 112 11.64 -19.04 -0.48
C ALA A 112 10.19 -19.10 -0.96
N GLU A 113 9.40 -20.05 -0.45
CA GLU A 113 7.99 -20.25 -0.80
C GLU A 113 7.01 -19.52 0.12
N ASP A 114 7.50 -18.74 1.09
CA ASP A 114 6.63 -17.86 1.86
C ASP A 114 6.04 -16.76 0.98
N ASN A 115 4.79 -16.44 1.26
CA ASN A 115 4.02 -15.43 0.53
C ASN A 115 4.64 -14.04 0.69
N LEU A 116 4.93 -13.39 -0.44
CA LEU A 116 5.49 -12.05 -0.49
C LEU A 116 4.40 -10.99 -0.60
N PHE A 117 3.53 -11.12 -1.60
CA PHE A 117 2.42 -10.18 -1.83
C PHE A 117 1.27 -10.82 -2.62
N ILE A 118 0.10 -10.18 -2.52
CA ILE A 118 -1.07 -10.47 -3.34
C ILE A 118 -1.35 -9.25 -4.22
N LEU A 119 -1.46 -9.45 -5.53
CA LEU A 119 -1.86 -8.38 -6.45
C LEU A 119 -3.17 -8.72 -7.15
N TYR A 120 -4.20 -7.93 -6.87
CA TYR A 120 -5.54 -8.17 -7.41
C TYR A 120 -5.72 -7.60 -8.81
N THR A 121 -6.06 -8.47 -9.75
CA THR A 121 -6.40 -8.13 -11.14
C THR A 121 -7.91 -8.20 -11.39
N SER A 122 -8.38 -7.51 -12.42
CA SER A 122 -9.78 -7.60 -12.85
C SER A 122 -10.08 -9.00 -13.37
N GLY A 123 -10.89 -9.76 -12.65
CA GLY A 123 -11.40 -11.05 -13.10
C GLY A 123 -12.52 -10.87 -14.13
N SER A 124 -12.62 -11.78 -15.09
CA SER A 124 -13.73 -11.84 -16.06
C SER A 124 -15.11 -12.08 -15.40
N THR A 125 -15.12 -12.59 -14.16
CA THR A 125 -16.31 -12.98 -13.40
C THR A 125 -16.78 -11.91 -12.41
N GLY A 126 -16.27 -10.68 -12.51
CA GLY A 126 -16.63 -9.56 -11.63
C GLY A 126 -15.99 -9.59 -10.23
N LYS A 127 -15.51 -10.75 -9.75
CA LYS A 127 -14.71 -10.84 -8.51
C LYS A 127 -13.22 -10.61 -8.82
N PRO A 128 -12.50 -9.83 -8.00
CA PRO A 128 -11.07 -9.62 -8.21
C PRO A 128 -10.29 -10.91 -7.95
N LYS A 129 -9.31 -11.21 -8.81
CA LYS A 129 -8.44 -12.39 -8.69
C LYS A 129 -7.12 -11.98 -8.04
N GLY A 130 -6.82 -12.50 -6.86
CA GLY A 130 -5.57 -12.24 -6.14
C GLY A 130 -4.45 -13.13 -6.66
N LEU A 131 -3.50 -12.55 -7.39
CA LEU A 131 -2.29 -13.25 -7.81
C LEU A 131 -1.30 -13.24 -6.65
N LEU A 132 -0.86 -14.41 -6.23
CA LEU A 132 0.09 -14.59 -5.13
C LEU A 132 1.49 -14.81 -5.69
N HIS A 133 2.47 -14.09 -5.16
CA HIS A 133 3.87 -14.31 -5.46
C HIS A 133 4.62 -14.71 -4.18
N THR A 134 5.51 -15.70 -4.30
CA THR A 134 6.38 -16.15 -3.20
C THR A 134 7.69 -15.36 -3.17
N THR A 135 8.40 -15.43 -2.05
CA THR A 135 9.52 -14.52 -1.74
C THR A 135 10.74 -14.75 -2.61
N GLY A 136 11.29 -15.97 -2.61
CA GLY A 136 12.59 -16.26 -3.24
C GLY A 136 12.54 -16.17 -4.76
N GLY A 137 11.60 -16.88 -5.37
CA GLY A 137 11.46 -16.93 -6.83
C GLY A 137 11.15 -15.57 -7.45
N TYR A 138 10.26 -14.78 -6.82
CA TYR A 138 9.92 -13.46 -7.33
C TYR A 138 11.08 -12.46 -7.21
N ALA A 139 11.78 -12.43 -6.08
CA ALA A 139 12.94 -11.55 -5.91
C ALA A 139 14.05 -11.89 -6.89
N LEU A 140 14.32 -13.18 -7.11
CA LEU A 140 15.29 -13.63 -8.12
C LEU A 140 14.86 -13.21 -9.53
N TYR A 141 13.58 -13.39 -9.87
CA TYR A 141 13.05 -13.00 -11.17
C TYR A 141 13.22 -11.50 -11.42
N ALA A 142 12.81 -10.65 -10.46
CA ALA A 142 12.91 -9.19 -10.57
C ALA A 142 14.38 -8.76 -10.76
N ALA A 143 15.29 -9.27 -9.94
CA ALA A 143 16.72 -8.97 -10.06
C ALA A 143 17.30 -9.45 -11.41
N PHE A 144 16.96 -10.67 -11.82
CA PHE A 144 17.46 -11.26 -13.06
C PHE A 144 16.99 -10.50 -14.29
N THR A 145 15.69 -10.19 -14.42
CA THR A 145 15.19 -9.47 -15.59
C THR A 145 15.65 -8.02 -15.59
N THR A 146 15.76 -7.38 -14.42
CA THR A 146 16.29 -6.03 -14.29
C THR A 146 17.73 -5.95 -14.80
N HIS A 147 18.57 -6.89 -14.40
CA HIS A 147 19.95 -6.97 -14.88
C HIS A 147 20.04 -7.31 -16.38
N ASN A 148 19.29 -8.29 -16.86
CA ASN A 148 19.47 -8.81 -18.23
C ASN A 148 18.69 -8.04 -19.31
N SER A 149 17.52 -7.49 -18.99
CA SER A 149 16.66 -6.78 -19.94
C SER A 149 16.95 -5.29 -20.01
N PHE A 150 17.29 -4.68 -18.87
CA PHE A 150 17.63 -3.24 -18.82
C PHE A 150 19.13 -2.98 -18.75
N ALA A 151 19.96 -4.03 -18.60
CA ALA A 151 21.41 -3.91 -18.45
C ALA A 151 21.83 -2.96 -17.30
N LEU A 152 21.00 -2.87 -16.26
CA LEU A 152 21.22 -1.96 -15.13
C LEU A 152 22.48 -2.33 -14.36
N GLN A 153 23.28 -1.29 -14.10
CA GLN A 153 24.54 -1.36 -13.37
C GLN A 153 24.47 -0.55 -12.08
N GLU A 154 25.44 -0.80 -11.19
CA GLU A 154 25.61 0.00 -9.99
C GLU A 154 25.85 1.47 -10.36
N GLY A 155 25.11 2.37 -9.73
CA GLY A 155 25.16 3.80 -10.00
C GLY A 155 24.21 4.30 -11.08
N ASP A 156 23.51 3.41 -11.79
CA ASP A 156 22.50 3.83 -12.77
C ASP A 156 21.29 4.48 -12.10
N LEU A 157 20.74 5.48 -12.79
CA LEU A 157 19.45 6.08 -12.45
C LEU A 157 18.37 5.42 -13.30
N PHE A 158 17.61 4.51 -12.70
CA PHE A 158 16.50 3.84 -13.37
C PHE A 158 15.19 4.61 -13.19
N ALA A 159 14.47 4.85 -14.30
CA ALA A 159 13.24 5.63 -14.32
C ALA A 159 12.07 4.82 -14.89
N CYS A 160 11.50 3.92 -14.09
CA CYS A 160 10.20 3.33 -14.40
C CYS A 160 9.08 4.26 -13.95
N VAL A 161 8.31 4.82 -14.89
CA VAL A 161 7.20 5.76 -14.61
C VAL A 161 5.86 5.07 -14.35
N ALA A 162 5.89 3.75 -14.09
CA ALA A 162 4.71 2.97 -13.75
C ALA A 162 4.25 3.24 -12.31
N ASP A 163 2.98 2.94 -12.03
CA ASP A 163 2.42 3.04 -10.68
C ASP A 163 2.59 1.72 -9.93
N CYS A 164 2.90 1.79 -8.63
CA CYS A 164 3.04 0.63 -7.75
C CYS A 164 1.76 -0.20 -7.59
N GLY A 165 0.59 0.31 -7.97
CA GLY A 165 -0.66 -0.47 -8.03
C GLY A 165 -0.70 -1.52 -9.13
N TRP A 166 0.32 -1.61 -9.98
CA TRP A 166 0.45 -2.58 -11.06
C TRP A 166 1.70 -3.45 -10.91
N ILE A 167 1.73 -4.59 -11.62
CA ILE A 167 2.85 -5.53 -11.55
C ILE A 167 4.16 -4.91 -12.02
N THR A 168 4.13 -4.03 -13.03
CA THR A 168 5.30 -3.30 -13.49
C THR A 168 5.90 -2.43 -12.38
N GLY A 169 5.07 -1.77 -11.57
CA GLY A 169 5.55 -0.99 -10.44
C GLY A 169 6.08 -1.86 -9.30
N HIS A 170 5.48 -3.02 -9.04
CA HIS A 170 6.04 -3.97 -8.08
C HIS A 170 7.44 -4.43 -8.52
N THR A 171 7.56 -4.94 -9.74
CA THR A 171 8.79 -5.59 -10.22
C THR A 171 9.90 -4.62 -10.61
N TYR A 172 9.59 -3.40 -11.04
CA TYR A 172 10.58 -2.50 -11.66
C TYR A 172 10.61 -1.09 -11.04
N VAL A 173 9.79 -0.80 -10.03
CA VAL A 173 9.96 0.41 -9.21
C VAL A 173 10.47 0.04 -7.81
N VAL A 174 10.12 -1.13 -7.29
CA VAL A 174 10.37 -1.51 -5.89
C VAL A 174 11.31 -2.69 -5.73
N TYR A 175 10.94 -3.87 -6.25
CA TYR A 175 11.75 -5.09 -6.14
C TYR A 175 12.85 -5.14 -7.20
#